data_AF-A0A6N3H9H9-F1
#
_entry.id   AF-A0A6N3H9H9-F1
#
_cell.length_a   1.000
_cell.length_b   1.000
_cell.length_c   1.000
_cell.angle_alpha   90.00
_cell.angle_beta   90.00
_cell.angle_gamma   90.00
#
_symmetry.space_group_name_H-M   'P 1'
#
loop_
_entity.id
_entity.type
_entity.pdbx_description
1 polymer ?
#
loop_
_entity_poly.entity_id
_entity_poly.type
_entity_poly.pdbx_seq_one_letter_code
_entity_poly.pdbx_strand_id
1 'polypeptide(L)' 'MRYYVVVDKDTREVIACISDSGKDNILRKDVDLKAYDGTEPVFTKTDNGVLLKDNAFTMKL' A
#
# COMPACT_ATOMS: atom_id res chain seq x y z
N MET A 1 7.91 -17.07 -8.40
CA MET A 1 6.98 -15.93 -8.32
C MET A 1 6.30 -15.98 -6.98
N ARG A 2 6.47 -14.95 -6.17
CA ARG A 2 5.82 -14.84 -4.86
C ARG A 2 4.73 -13.78 -4.94
N TYR A 3 3.69 -13.98 -4.15
CA TYR A 3 2.63 -13.02 -3.98
C TYR A 3 2.63 -12.54 -2.54
N TYR A 4 2.53 -11.23 -2.37
CA TYR A 4 2.35 -10.57 -1.09
C TYR A 4 0.87 -10.21 -0.96
N VAL A 5 0.22 -10.76 0.07
CA VAL A 5 -1.17 -10.47 0.37
C VAL A 5 -1.20 -9.30 1.35
N VAL A 6 -1.81 -8.20 0.93
CA VAL A 6 -2.10 -7.04 1.78
C VAL A 6 -3.43 -7.32 2.46
N VAL A 7 -3.43 -7.29 3.79
CA VAL A 7 -4.63 -7.46 4.59
C VAL A 7 -4.89 -6.23 5.43
N ASP A 8 -6.16 -5.93 5.66
CA ASP A 8 -6.54 -5.00 6.70
C ASP A 8 -6.04 -5.54 8.05
N LYS A 9 -5.45 -4.67 8.87
CA LYS A 9 -4.82 -5.12 10.12
C LYS A 9 -5.86 -5.62 11.13
N ASP A 10 -7.03 -4.99 11.17
CA ASP A 10 -8.03 -5.19 12.20
C ASP A 10 -9.04 -6.26 11.77
N THR A 11 -9.54 -6.20 10.54
CA THR A 11 -10.53 -7.15 10.01
C THR A 11 -9.89 -8.40 9.40
N ARG A 12 -8.59 -8.34 9.08
CA ARG A 12 -7.83 -9.40 8.38
C ARG A 12 -8.36 -9.71 6.98
N GLU A 13 -9.23 -8.87 6.44
CA GLU A 13 -9.72 -8.99 5.08
C GLU A 13 -8.60 -8.71 4.07
N VAL A 14 -8.61 -9.44 2.96
CA VAL A 14 -7.65 -9.23 1.87
C VAL A 14 -8.02 -7.95 1.12
N ILE A 15 -7.07 -7.02 1.02
CA ILE A 15 -7.21 -5.76 0.30
C ILE A 15 -6.59 -5.89 -1.11
N ALA A 16 -5.39 -6.45 -1.19
CA ALA A 16 -4.66 -6.59 -2.44
C ALA A 16 -3.77 -7.84 -2.44
N CYS A 17 -3.43 -8.30 -3.64
CA CYS A 17 -2.43 -9.32 -3.90
C CYS A 17 -1.41 -8.73 -4.87
N ILE A 18 -0.16 -8.60 -4.45
CA ILE A 18 0.90 -7.96 -5.20
C ILE A 18 1.95 -9.01 -5.56
N SER A 19 2.28 -9.15 -6.84
CA SER A 19 3.37 -10.04 -7.23
C SER A 19 4.73 -9.39 -6.99
N ASP A 20 5.73 -10.21 -6.63
CA ASP A 20 7.12 -9.78 -6.57
C ASP A 20 7.69 -9.30 -7.93
N SER A 21 7.00 -9.65 -9.01
CA SER A 21 7.34 -9.25 -10.38
C SER A 21 6.75 -7.90 -10.83
N GLY A 22 5.83 -7.33 -10.03
CA GLY A 22 5.06 -6.14 -10.38
C GLY A 22 3.91 -6.38 -11.37
N LYS A 23 3.81 -7.58 -11.96
CA LYS A 23 2.74 -7.96 -12.88
C LYS A 23 1.58 -8.65 -12.16
N ASP A 24 0.40 -8.69 -12.76
CA ASP A 24 -0.75 -9.47 -12.24
C ASP A 24 -1.18 -9.09 -10.81
N ASN A 25 -1.05 -7.80 -10.46
CA ASN A 25 -1.51 -7.30 -9.17
C ASN A 25 -3.05 -7.23 -9.17
N ILE A 26 -3.66 -7.71 -8.10
CA ILE A 26 -5.11 -7.77 -7.93
C ILE A 26 -5.50 -6.91 -6.73
N LEU A 27 -6.46 -6.01 -6.91
CA LEU A 27 -7.05 -5.19 -5.85
C LEU A 27 -8.50 -5.60 -5.62
N ARG A 28 -8.95 -5.57 -4.37
CA ARG A 28 -10.36 -5.74 -4.02
C ARG A 28 -11.20 -4.60 -4.63
N LYS A 29 -12.32 -4.96 -5.26
CA LYS A 29 -13.12 -4.07 -6.12
C LYS A 29 -13.77 -2.86 -5.42
N ASP A 30 -13.94 -2.93 -4.11
CA ASP A 30 -14.66 -1.97 -3.26
C ASP A 30 -13.70 -1.08 -2.45
N VAL A 31 -12.41 -1.11 -2.78
CA VAL A 31 -11.41 -0.27 -2.14
C VAL A 31 -11.25 1.03 -2.93
N ASP A 32 -11.53 2.15 -2.28
CA ASP A 32 -11.27 3.46 -2.84
C ASP A 32 -9.76 3.72 -2.94
N LEU A 33 -9.30 4.11 -4.13
CA LEU A 33 -7.90 4.38 -4.41
C LEU A 33 -7.61 5.87 -4.40
N LYS A 34 -6.46 6.23 -3.81
CA LYS A 34 -5.79 7.51 -4.06
C LYS A 34 -4.45 7.24 -4.72
N ALA A 35 -4.23 7.84 -5.88
CA ALA A 35 -2.93 7.81 -6.53
C ALA A 35 -1.96 8.68 -5.75
N TYR A 36 -0.81 8.11 -5.38
CA TYR A 36 0.30 8.85 -4.81
C TYR A 36 1.26 9.28 -5.94
N ASP A 37 1.42 10.59 -6.13
CA ASP A 37 2.15 11.19 -7.25
C ASP A 37 3.66 11.35 -7.00
N GLY A 38 4.15 10.97 -5.81
CA GLY A 38 5.56 11.04 -5.46
C GLY A 38 6.04 12.40 -4.96
N THR A 39 5.16 13.38 -4.77
CA THR A 39 5.55 14.74 -4.36
C THR A 39 5.76 14.89 -2.84
N GLU A 40 5.01 14.14 -2.02
CA GLU A 40 5.08 14.22 -0.56
C GLU A 40 5.75 13.00 0.08
N PRO A 41 6.66 13.10 1.05
CA PRO A 41 7.31 11.91 1.62
C PRO A 41 6.32 10.92 2.26
N VAL A 42 6.43 9.63 1.89
CA VAL A 42 5.64 8.50 2.44
C VAL A 42 5.89 8.31 3.93
N PHE A 43 7.15 8.45 4.33
CA PHE A 43 7.61 8.37 5.71
C PHE A 43 8.17 9.72 6.13
N THR A 44 7.62 10.28 7.21
CA THR A 44 8.13 11.51 7.79
C THR A 44 8.76 11.22 9.14
N LYS A 45 10.02 11.60 9.33
CA LYS A 45 10.68 11.48 10.64
C LYS A 45 10.18 12.61 11.55
N THR A 46 9.76 12.24 12.75
CA THR A 46 9.28 13.14 13.81
C THR A 46 10.09 12.90 15.08
N ASP A 47 9.98 13.78 16.05
CA ASP A 47 10.62 13.63 17.37
C ASP A 47 10.13 12.37 18.11
N ASN A 48 8.94 11.87 17.76
CA ASN A 48 8.31 10.68 18.33
C ASN A 48 8.47 9.42 17.46
N GLY A 49 9.31 9.45 16.42
CA GLY A 49 9.57 8.32 15.54
C GLY A 49 9.12 8.56 14.09
N VAL A 50 8.80 7.49 13.35
CA VAL A 50 8.43 7.58 11.93
C VAL A 50 6.91 7.64 11.81
N LEU A 51 6.40 8.73 11.25
CA LEU A 51 5.00 8.89 10.88
C LEU A 51 4.80 8.39 9.45
N LEU A 52 3.87 7.45 9.28
CA LEU A 52 3.38 7.04 7.97
C LEU A 52 2.28 8.02 7.55
N LYS A 53 2.37 8.61 6.35
CA LYS A 53 1.28 9.47 5.85
C LYS A 53 0.07 8.62 5.46
N ASP A 54 -1.12 9.18 5.65
CA ASP A 54 -2.40 8.51 5.31
C ASP A 54 -2.51 8.09 3.84
N ASN A 55 -1.73 8.73 2.94
CA ASN A 55 -1.71 8.45 1.50
C ASN A 55 -0.57 7.50 1.08
N ALA A 56 0.05 6.78 2.02
CA ALA A 56 1.21 5.91 1.79
C ALA A 56 0.84 4.56 1.16
N PHE A 57 0.27 4.56 -0.05
CA PHE A 57 0.24 3.37 -0.90
C PHE A 57 0.98 3.67 -2.20
N THR A 58 2.19 3.13 -2.34
CA THR A 58 2.90 3.16 -3.62
C THR A 58 2.78 1.80 -4.28
N MET A 59 1.95 1.70 -5.31
CA MET A 59 1.99 0.59 -6.25
C MET A 59 2.84 1.05 -7.44
N LYS A 60 4.06 0.53 -7.55
CA LYS A 60 4.92 0.81 -8.71
C LYS A 60 4.61 -0.23 -9.79
N LEU A 61 4.07 0.24 -10.93
CA LEU A 61 3.81 -0.53 -12.15
C LEU A 61 5.10 -1.06 -12.78
#